data_AF-A0A316ED73-F1
#
_entry.id   AF-A0A316ED73-F1
#
_cell.length_a   1.000
_cell.length_b   1.000
_cell.length_c   1.000
_cell.angle_alpha   90.00
_cell.angle_beta   90.00
_cell.angle_gamma   90.00
#
_symmetry.space_group_name_H-M   'P 1'
#
loop_
_entity.id
_entity.type
_entity.pdbx_description
1 polymer ?
#
loop_
_entity_poly.entity_id
_entity_poly.type
_entity_poly.pdbx_seq_one_letter_code
_entity_poly.pdbx_strand_id
1 'polypeptide(L)'
;MYSLVLKAQNEKPMYLSLSYGADQNLEKPDKILSQTPTFLSVTFEKRLPKSDFYGLGLHAYRFIKVFDNYNHLSVRGYQHFGYADDASGGNFDPYIGAFVGGEVYQGSFNPAVGIFIGLRTMITKTAGFHVEFLSTSSGFNSTSLLQFGLTTCFMKSEFPKFKKWGSRCPK
;
A
#
# COMPACT_ATOMS: atom_id res chain seq x y z
N MET A 1 -5.19 9.17 -28.01
CA MET A 1 -5.85 9.47 -26.72
C MET A 1 -4.75 9.45 -25.66
N TYR A 2 -4.88 10.13 -24.51
CA TYR A 2 -3.84 10.07 -23.47
C TYR A 2 -4.34 9.20 -22.32
N SER A 3 -3.61 8.14 -22.01
CA SER A 3 -3.92 7.19 -20.94
C SER A 3 -4.06 7.86 -19.57
N LEU A 4 -5.05 7.40 -18.80
CA LEU A 4 -5.34 7.77 -17.41
C LEU A 4 -4.15 7.54 -16.47
N VAL A 5 -3.39 6.45 -16.64
CA VAL A 5 -2.21 6.13 -15.80
C VAL A 5 -1.04 7.01 -16.15
N LEU A 6 -0.74 7.19 -17.43
CA LEU A 6 0.37 8.06 -17.86
C LEU A 6 0.12 9.51 -17.47
N LYS A 7 -1.12 9.97 -17.60
CA LYS A 7 -1.50 11.30 -17.10
C LYS A 7 -1.39 11.37 -15.57
N ALA A 8 -1.66 10.27 -14.85
CA ALA A 8 -1.58 10.26 -13.39
C ALA A 8 -0.12 10.35 -12.97
N GLN A 9 0.75 9.51 -13.54
CA GLN A 9 2.19 9.49 -13.27
C GLN A 9 2.83 10.87 -13.51
N ASN A 10 2.53 11.51 -14.64
CA ASN A 10 3.00 12.88 -14.94
C ASN A 10 2.53 13.93 -13.93
N GLU A 11 1.34 13.74 -13.35
CA GLU A 11 0.74 14.65 -12.36
C GLU A 11 1.31 14.47 -10.93
N LYS A 12 2.23 13.51 -10.72
CA LYS A 12 2.95 13.25 -9.46
C LYS A 12 1.99 13.07 -8.27
N PRO A 13 1.17 12.00 -8.32
CA PRO A 13 0.03 11.82 -7.44
C PRO A 13 0.49 11.38 -6.05
N MET A 14 -0.39 11.62 -5.09
CA MET A 14 -0.36 11.02 -3.77
C MET A 14 -1.49 10.00 -3.70
N TYR A 15 -1.20 8.80 -3.24
CA TYR A 15 -2.17 7.74 -3.03
C TYR A 15 -2.41 7.56 -1.53
N LEU A 16 -3.69 7.45 -1.15
CA LEU A 16 -4.09 6.98 0.17
C LEU A 16 -4.87 5.68 -0.02
N SER A 17 -4.42 4.63 0.66
CA SER A 17 -5.04 3.32 0.58
C SER A 17 -5.48 2.85 1.96
N LEU A 18 -6.64 2.22 1.99
CA LEU A 18 -7.18 1.52 3.16
C LEU A 18 -7.37 0.06 2.75
N SER A 19 -6.80 -0.86 3.51
CA SER A 19 -6.79 -2.27 3.16
C SER A 19 -7.19 -3.15 4.33
N TYR A 20 -7.77 -4.29 3.96
CA TYR A 20 -7.99 -5.42 4.84
C TYR A 20 -7.14 -6.58 4.34
N GLY A 21 -6.48 -7.27 5.25
CA GLY A 21 -5.60 -8.36 4.88
C GLY A 21 -5.53 -9.47 5.91
N ALA A 22 -4.78 -10.49 5.55
CA ALA A 22 -4.57 -11.68 6.34
C ALA A 22 -3.11 -12.13 6.29
N ASP A 23 -2.62 -12.56 7.44
CA ASP A 23 -1.31 -13.19 7.58
C ASP A 23 -1.41 -14.65 7.16
N GLN A 24 -0.72 -15.00 6.06
CA GLN A 24 -0.74 -16.35 5.51
C GLN A 24 0.06 -17.34 6.37
N ASN A 25 0.85 -16.85 7.33
CA ASN A 25 1.62 -17.70 8.21
C ASN A 25 0.85 -17.97 9.53
N LEU A 26 0.32 -19.19 9.65
CA LEU A 26 -0.35 -19.69 10.85
C LEU A 26 0.63 -20.09 11.96
N GLU A 27 1.90 -20.32 11.62
CA GLU A 27 2.95 -20.68 12.57
C GLU A 27 3.65 -19.41 13.04
N LYS A 28 3.61 -19.19 14.36
CA LYS A 28 4.35 -18.12 15.04
C LYS A 28 5.39 -18.74 15.96
N PRO A 29 6.47 -18.02 16.30
CA PRO A 29 7.54 -18.55 17.14
C PRO A 29 7.03 -19.27 18.41
N ASP A 30 5.96 -18.76 19.01
CA ASP A 30 5.46 -19.26 20.30
C ASP A 30 4.11 -20.02 20.21
N LYS A 31 3.48 -20.13 19.03
CA LYS A 31 2.19 -20.82 18.88
C LYS A 31 1.79 -21.09 17.44
N ILE A 32 1.02 -22.17 17.25
CA ILE A 32 0.26 -22.44 16.03
C ILE A 32 -1.15 -21.85 16.20
N LEU A 33 -1.60 -21.09 15.22
CA LEU A 33 -2.90 -20.42 15.25
C LEU A 33 -3.98 -21.28 14.61
N SER A 34 -5.13 -21.36 15.28
CA SER A 34 -6.32 -22.05 14.76
C SER A 34 -7.07 -21.26 13.69
N GLN A 35 -6.76 -19.96 13.55
CA GLN A 35 -7.36 -19.05 12.58
C GLN A 35 -6.31 -18.10 12.01
N THR A 36 -6.46 -17.78 10.74
CA THR A 36 -5.62 -16.80 10.03
C THR A 36 -5.78 -15.41 10.65
N PRO A 37 -4.69 -14.80 11.18
CA PRO A 37 -4.74 -13.44 11.71
C PRO A 37 -5.12 -12.45 10.62
N THR A 38 -6.02 -11.53 10.93
CA THR A 38 -6.46 -10.49 9.99
C THR A 38 -6.11 -9.11 10.51
N PHE A 39 -5.87 -8.18 9.59
CA PHE A 39 -5.40 -6.84 9.90
C PHE A 39 -6.07 -5.79 9.04
N LEU A 40 -6.01 -4.56 9.52
CA LEU A 40 -6.31 -3.35 8.77
C LEU A 40 -5.03 -2.58 8.53
N SER A 41 -4.91 -1.97 7.37
CA SER A 41 -3.76 -1.14 7.03
C SER A 41 -4.16 0.18 6.39
N VAL A 42 -3.27 1.15 6.53
CA VAL A 42 -3.33 2.45 5.88
C VAL A 42 -2.00 2.68 5.20
N THR A 43 -2.05 3.05 3.92
CA THR A 43 -0.86 3.40 3.13
C THR A 43 -1.00 4.81 2.59
N PHE A 44 0.06 5.59 2.73
CA PHE A 44 0.21 6.85 2.03
C PHE A 44 1.43 6.75 1.12
N GLU A 45 1.27 6.91 -0.19
CA GLU A 45 2.36 6.88 -1.17
C GLU A 45 2.39 8.22 -1.91
N LYS A 46 3.59 8.72 -2.20
CA LYS A 46 3.80 9.89 -3.05
C LYS A 46 4.81 9.55 -4.15
N ARG A 47 4.44 9.80 -5.40
CA ARG A 47 5.38 9.69 -6.52
C ARG A 47 6.46 10.76 -6.46
N LEU A 48 7.68 10.36 -6.79
CA LEU A 48 8.84 11.23 -6.68
C LEU A 48 8.80 12.35 -7.73
N PRO A 49 9.17 13.60 -7.40
CA PRO A 49 9.07 14.71 -8.35
C PRO A 49 9.91 14.58 -9.63
N LYS A 50 10.92 13.69 -9.63
CA LYS A 50 11.85 13.49 -10.74
C LYS A 50 11.68 12.11 -11.43
N SER A 51 10.65 11.33 -11.07
CA SER A 51 10.42 10.03 -11.67
C SER A 51 8.94 9.68 -11.75
N ASP A 52 8.54 9.16 -12.91
CA ASP A 52 7.19 8.64 -13.14
C ASP A 52 7.01 7.21 -12.59
N PHE A 53 8.11 6.53 -12.25
CA PHE A 53 8.12 5.12 -11.86
C PHE A 53 8.42 4.91 -10.37
N TYR A 54 9.04 5.87 -9.70
CA TYR A 54 9.42 5.72 -8.30
C TYR A 54 8.51 6.49 -7.35
N GLY A 55 8.23 5.88 -6.20
CA GLY A 55 7.43 6.46 -5.12
C GLY A 55 8.04 6.21 -3.75
N LEU A 56 7.68 7.05 -2.78
CA LEU A 56 7.97 6.86 -1.36
C LEU A 56 6.67 6.94 -0.57
N GLY A 57 6.54 6.11 0.45
CA GLY A 57 5.33 6.06 1.25
C GLY A 57 5.53 5.67 2.71
N LEU A 58 4.44 5.79 3.46
CA LEU A 58 4.28 5.31 4.82
C LEU A 58 3.21 4.23 4.82
N HIS A 59 3.44 3.15 5.54
CA HIS A 59 2.47 2.10 5.73
C HIS A 59 2.38 1.73 7.20
N ALA A 60 1.16 1.73 7.72
CA ALA A 60 0.85 1.25 9.05
C ALA A 60 -0.17 0.12 8.97
N TYR A 61 -0.01 -0.93 9.76
CA TYR A 61 -1.04 -1.95 9.93
C TYR A 61 -1.16 -2.41 11.37
N ARG A 62 -2.34 -2.91 11.71
CA ARG A 62 -2.67 -3.47 13.03
C ARG A 62 -3.56 -4.69 12.85
N PHE A 63 -3.25 -5.77 13.56
CA PHE A 63 -4.14 -6.93 13.60
C PHE A 63 -5.40 -6.63 14.41
N ILE A 64 -6.55 -7.17 14.01
CA ILE A 64 -7.85 -6.78 14.59
C ILE A 64 -8.47 -7.79 15.56
N LYS A 65 -8.04 -9.05 15.54
CA LYS A 65 -8.58 -10.11 16.42
C LYS A 65 -7.47 -10.86 17.13
N VAL A 66 -6.58 -11.48 16.37
CA VAL A 66 -5.42 -12.20 16.89
C VAL A 66 -4.24 -11.24 16.86
N PHE A 67 -3.57 -11.03 17.99
CA PHE A 67 -2.49 -10.02 18.13
C PHE A 67 -2.97 -8.57 18.02
N ASP A 68 -4.10 -8.24 18.63
CA ASP A 68 -4.68 -6.89 18.58
C ASP A 68 -3.80 -5.77 19.18
N ASN A 69 -2.77 -6.12 19.95
CA ASN A 69 -1.73 -5.22 20.46
C ASN A 69 -0.48 -5.15 19.57
N TYR A 70 -0.46 -5.84 18.43
CA TYR A 70 0.61 -5.79 17.45
C TYR A 70 0.36 -4.65 16.46
N ASN A 71 1.34 -3.76 16.33
CA ASN A 71 1.30 -2.63 15.42
C ASN A 71 2.58 -2.60 14.59
N HIS A 72 2.44 -2.25 13.31
CA HIS A 72 3.58 -2.06 12.42
C HIS A 72 3.53 -0.68 11.80
N LEU A 73 4.70 -0.05 11.67
CA LEU A 73 4.89 1.18 10.91
C LEU A 73 6.16 1.06 10.06
N SER A 74 6.07 1.44 8.79
CA SER A 74 7.21 1.38 7.87
C SER A 74 7.23 2.52 6.87
N VAL A 75 8.44 2.88 6.45
CA VAL A 75 8.71 3.70 5.26
C VAL A 75 8.95 2.75 4.09
N ARG A 76 8.27 3.00 2.98
CA ARG A 76 8.25 2.14 1.80
C ARG A 76 8.81 2.87 0.58
N GLY A 77 9.65 2.18 -0.19
CA GLY A 77 10.05 2.57 -1.53
C GLY A 77 9.31 1.74 -2.57
N TYR A 78 8.85 2.38 -3.64
CA TYR A 78 8.06 1.76 -4.69
C TYR A 78 8.73 1.95 -6.05
N GLN A 79 8.72 0.90 -6.86
CA GLN A 79 8.94 0.95 -8.30
C GLN A 79 7.69 0.44 -9.00
N HIS A 80 7.15 1.26 -9.89
CA HIS A 80 5.95 0.99 -10.65
C HIS A 80 6.29 0.68 -12.10
N PHE A 81 5.49 -0.20 -12.69
CA PHE A 81 5.68 -0.71 -14.04
C PHE A 81 4.42 -0.54 -14.89
N GLY A 82 3.40 0.16 -14.39
CA GLY A 82 2.22 0.49 -15.17
C GLY A 82 2.57 1.34 -16.39
N TYR A 83 2.38 0.76 -17.57
CA TYR A 83 2.23 1.45 -18.85
C TYR A 83 0.91 0.99 -19.46
N ALA A 84 0.14 1.91 -20.05
CA ALA A 84 -1.13 1.54 -20.69
C ALA A 84 -0.96 1.47 -22.20
N ASP A 85 -1.44 0.37 -22.80
CA ASP A 85 -1.80 0.32 -24.21
C ASP A 85 -3.27 0.74 -24.35
N ASP A 86 -3.52 1.76 -25.18
CA ASP A 86 -4.85 2.33 -25.44
C ASP A 86 -5.73 1.29 -26.16
N ALA A 87 -6.51 0.48 -25.43
CA ALA A 87 -7.76 -0.11 -25.92
C ALA A 87 -8.50 -0.85 -24.79
N SER A 88 -9.52 -0.21 -24.20
CA SER A 88 -10.61 -0.85 -23.42
C SER A 88 -10.27 -1.67 -22.16
N GLY A 89 -9.00 -1.86 -21.80
CA GLY A 89 -8.56 -2.54 -20.58
C GLY A 89 -8.51 -1.61 -19.36
N GLY A 90 -8.78 -2.15 -18.17
CA GLY A 90 -8.58 -1.43 -16.91
C GLY A 90 -7.16 -0.85 -16.78
N ASN A 91 -7.02 0.23 -16.00
CA ASN A 91 -5.76 0.90 -15.78
C ASN A 91 -4.93 0.17 -14.72
N PHE A 92 -4.12 -0.80 -15.17
CA PHE A 92 -3.25 -1.61 -14.31
C PHE A 92 -1.90 -0.92 -14.06
N ASP A 93 -1.55 -0.77 -12.79
CA ASP A 93 -0.28 -0.24 -12.28
C ASP A 93 0.36 -1.30 -11.37
N PRO A 94 1.06 -2.29 -11.93
CA PRO A 94 1.87 -3.23 -11.15
C PRO A 94 3.05 -2.49 -10.51
N TYR A 95 3.41 -2.90 -9.30
CA TYR A 95 4.54 -2.33 -8.56
C TYR A 95 5.26 -3.39 -7.72
N ILE A 96 6.53 -3.13 -7.48
CA ILE A 96 7.32 -3.83 -6.46
C ILE A 96 7.87 -2.78 -5.50
N GLY A 97 8.24 -3.22 -4.31
CA GLY A 97 8.90 -2.34 -3.38
C GLY A 97 9.57 -3.05 -2.23
N ALA A 98 10.22 -2.25 -1.41
CA ALA A 98 10.87 -2.67 -0.19
C ALA A 98 10.60 -1.66 0.92
N PHE A 99 10.72 -2.09 2.16
CA PHE A 99 10.48 -1.22 3.30
C PHE A 99 11.45 -1.47 4.44
N VAL A 100 11.59 -0.43 5.26
CA VAL A 100 12.22 -0.48 6.58
C VAL A 100 11.27 0.16 7.57
N GLY A 101 11.10 -0.46 8.72
CA GLY A 101 10.15 -0.03 9.72
C GLY A 101 10.39 -0.71 11.06
N GLY A 102 9.32 -0.79 11.85
CA GLY A 102 9.35 -1.51 13.10
C GLY A 102 7.97 -1.95 13.54
N GLU A 103 8.01 -2.98 14.38
CA GLU A 103 6.87 -3.68 14.94
C GLU A 103 6.88 -3.47 16.44
N VAL A 104 5.72 -3.13 17.00
CA VAL A 104 5.50 -3.03 18.43
C VAL A 104 4.57 -4.14 18.85
N TYR A 105 5.05 -5.02 19.72
CA TYR A 105 4.29 -6.14 20.26
C TYR A 105 4.56 -6.27 21.75
N GLN A 106 3.51 -6.36 22.58
CA GLN A 106 3.60 -6.47 24.03
C GLN A 106 4.51 -5.41 24.71
N GLY A 107 4.55 -4.19 24.16
CA GLY A 107 5.36 -3.09 24.69
C GLY A 107 6.83 -3.11 24.26
N SER A 108 7.26 -4.12 23.49
CA SER A 108 8.60 -4.22 22.95
C SER A 108 8.62 -3.82 21.47
N PHE A 109 9.66 -3.10 21.06
CA PHE A 109 9.88 -2.67 19.67
C PHE A 109 10.93 -3.55 19.01
N ASN A 110 10.68 -4.00 17.78
CA ASN A 110 11.67 -4.65 16.93
C ASN A 110 11.73 -3.99 15.54
N PRO A 111 12.93 -3.81 14.96
CA PRO A 111 13.06 -3.39 13.59
C PRO A 111 12.49 -4.47 12.65
N ALA A 112 11.89 -4.02 11.55
CA ALA A 112 11.32 -4.88 10.53
C ALA A 112 11.77 -4.40 9.15
N VAL A 113 12.09 -5.36 8.28
CA VAL A 113 12.41 -5.13 6.88
C VAL A 113 11.60 -6.08 6.03
N GLY A 114 11.35 -5.68 4.79
CA GLY A 114 10.61 -6.56 3.91
C GLY A 114 10.50 -6.05 2.50
N ILE A 115 9.85 -6.88 1.69
CA ILE A 115 9.58 -6.64 0.28
C ILE A 115 8.11 -6.85 0.01
N PHE A 116 7.62 -6.23 -1.05
CA PHE A 116 6.24 -6.40 -1.46
C PHE A 116 6.11 -6.28 -2.97
N ILE A 117 5.08 -6.92 -3.48
CA ILE A 117 4.60 -6.79 -4.84
C ILE A 117 3.12 -6.48 -4.78
N GLY A 118 2.65 -5.66 -5.70
CA GLY A 118 1.24 -5.34 -5.76
C GLY A 118 0.79 -4.93 -7.14
N LEU A 119 -0.52 -4.92 -7.28
CA LEU A 119 -1.19 -4.47 -8.47
C LEU A 119 -2.25 -3.46 -8.04
N ARG A 120 -2.19 -2.27 -8.61
CA ARG A 120 -3.21 -1.24 -8.45
C ARG A 120 -4.01 -1.16 -9.73
N THR A 121 -5.33 -1.14 -9.62
CA THR A 121 -6.23 -0.96 -10.76
C THR A 121 -7.09 0.27 -10.52
N MET A 122 -6.89 1.29 -11.35
CA MET A 122 -7.70 2.51 -11.29
C MET A 122 -8.97 2.33 -12.11
N ILE A 123 -10.11 2.25 -11.43
CA ILE A 123 -11.44 2.16 -12.09
C ILE A 123 -11.90 3.53 -12.52
N THR A 124 -11.65 4.50 -11.65
CA THR A 124 -11.88 5.90 -11.92
C THR A 124 -10.55 6.64 -11.85
N LYS A 125 -10.67 7.89 -12.24
CA LYS A 125 -9.69 8.95 -12.17
C LYS A 125 -9.05 9.11 -10.80
N THR A 126 -9.84 8.93 -9.73
CA THR A 126 -9.48 9.26 -8.35
C THR A 126 -9.55 8.08 -7.41
N ALA A 127 -10.14 6.96 -7.84
CA ALA A 127 -10.37 5.79 -7.01
C ALA A 127 -10.14 4.51 -7.80
N GLY A 128 -9.54 3.55 -7.12
CA GLY A 128 -9.26 2.22 -7.62
C GLY A 128 -9.18 1.22 -6.50
N PHE A 129 -8.81 0.00 -6.86
CA PHE A 129 -8.52 -1.07 -5.93
C PHE A 129 -7.05 -1.44 -6.04
N HIS A 130 -6.53 -2.10 -5.03
CA HIS A 130 -5.23 -2.74 -5.11
C HIS A 130 -5.25 -4.06 -4.36
N VAL A 131 -4.35 -4.94 -4.78
CA VAL A 131 -3.93 -6.14 -4.08
C VAL A 131 -2.43 -6.04 -3.85
N GLU A 132 -1.98 -6.42 -2.67
CA GLU A 132 -0.55 -6.43 -2.31
C GLU A 132 -0.23 -7.71 -1.56
N PHE A 133 0.83 -8.38 -1.99
CA PHE A 133 1.49 -9.44 -1.24
C PHE A 133 2.81 -8.88 -0.70
N LEU A 134 3.00 -9.01 0.61
CA LEU A 134 4.18 -8.50 1.29
C LEU A 134 4.79 -9.58 2.15
N SER A 135 6.12 -9.59 2.21
CA SER A 135 6.88 -10.44 3.12
C SER A 135 7.69 -9.55 4.05
N THR A 136 7.58 -9.79 5.35
CA THR A 136 8.28 -9.05 6.41
C THR A 136 9.11 -10.02 7.23
N SER A 137 10.25 -9.53 7.73
CA SER A 137 11.07 -10.20 8.71
C SER A 137 11.43 -9.21 9.82
N SER A 138 11.16 -9.62 11.05
CA SER A 138 11.50 -8.92 12.28
C SER A 138 11.90 -9.93 13.35
N GLY A 139 12.41 -9.43 14.49
CA GLY A 139 12.67 -10.24 15.67
C GLY A 139 11.41 -10.88 16.31
N PHE A 140 10.21 -10.42 15.96
CA PHE A 140 8.95 -10.99 16.46
C PHE A 140 8.28 -11.93 15.46
N ASN A 141 8.48 -11.70 14.16
CA ASN A 141 7.62 -12.31 13.16
C ASN A 141 8.33 -12.34 11.80
N SER A 142 8.26 -13.49 11.12
CA SER A 142 8.55 -13.58 9.69
C SER A 142 7.29 -14.05 8.99
N THR A 143 6.69 -13.18 8.19
CA THR A 143 5.34 -13.41 7.63
C THR A 143 5.22 -13.02 6.19
N SER A 144 4.19 -13.60 5.60
CA SER A 144 3.68 -13.26 4.29
C SER A 144 2.26 -12.75 4.48
N LEU A 145 2.02 -11.46 4.25
CA LEU A 145 0.69 -10.88 4.34
C LEU A 145 0.12 -10.68 2.94
N LEU A 146 -1.17 -10.95 2.80
CA LEU A 146 -1.96 -10.63 1.62
C LEU A 146 -3.00 -9.59 2.02
N GLN A 147 -3.07 -8.48 1.28
CA GLN A 147 -4.07 -7.44 1.51
C GLN A 147 -4.77 -6.99 0.25
N PHE A 148 -6.04 -6.63 0.42
CA PHE A 148 -6.89 -6.02 -0.59
C PHE A 148 -7.40 -4.69 -0.06
N GLY A 149 -7.38 -3.66 -0.89
CA GLY A 149 -7.81 -2.36 -0.42
C GLY A 149 -8.28 -1.41 -1.49
N LEU A 150 -8.97 -0.37 -1.02
CA LEU A 150 -9.35 0.78 -1.81
C LEU A 150 -8.17 1.73 -1.87
N THR A 151 -7.89 2.27 -3.05
CA THR A 151 -6.90 3.33 -3.24
C THR A 151 -7.60 4.57 -3.75
N THR A 152 -7.28 5.70 -3.14
CA THR A 152 -7.67 7.03 -3.61
C THR A 152 -6.43 7.80 -4.06
N CYS A 153 -6.59 8.65 -5.08
CA CYS A 153 -5.54 9.49 -5.65
C CYS A 153 -5.85 10.97 -5.40
N PHE A 154 -4.82 11.73 -5.03
CA PHE A 154 -4.85 13.18 -4.85
C PHE A 154 -3.68 13.83 -5.61
N MET A 155 -3.89 15.05 -6.13
CA MET A 155 -2.81 15.88 -6.67
C MET A 155 -2.28 16.87 -5.61
N LYS A 156 -0.99 17.20 -5.75
CA LYS A 156 -0.18 18.23 -5.05
C LYS A 156 -0.81 19.05 -3.89
N SER A 157 -0.12 18.95 -2.74
CA SER A 157 0.10 19.94 -1.65
C SER A 157 -1.07 20.56 -0.86
N GLU A 158 -2.33 20.37 -1.23
CA GLU A 158 -3.45 20.81 -0.39
C GLU A 158 -4.15 19.61 0.26
N PHE A 159 -4.14 19.54 1.60
CA PHE A 159 -5.11 18.73 2.32
C PHE A 159 -6.51 19.14 1.84
N PRO A 160 -7.44 18.19 1.63
CA PRO A 160 -8.74 18.49 1.04
C PRO A 160 -9.48 19.51 1.90
N LYS A 161 -9.52 20.77 1.45
CA LYS A 161 -10.46 21.76 1.99
C LYS A 161 -11.85 21.25 1.62
N PHE A 162 -12.67 20.92 2.63
CA PHE A 162 -14.02 20.32 2.51
C PHE A 162 -14.98 21.02 1.52
N LYS A 163 -14.67 22.24 1.04
CA LYS A 163 -15.46 22.97 0.04
C LYS A 163 -15.04 22.74 -1.43
N LYS A 164 -13.92 22.07 -1.70
CA LYS A 164 -13.45 21.75 -3.06
C LYS A 164 -12.91 20.33 -3.11
N TRP A 165 -13.81 19.34 -3.11
CA TRP A 165 -13.52 17.98 -3.57
C TRP A 165 -13.32 17.95 -5.10
N GLY A 166 -12.39 18.78 -5.58
CA GLY A 166 -11.98 18.90 -6.97
C GLY A 166 -10.57 18.36 -7.15
N SER A 167 -10.23 17.21 -6.57
CA SER A 167 -8.98 16.50 -6.84
C SER A 167 -9.07 15.88 -8.22
N ARG A 168 -8.72 16.62 -9.26
CA ARG A 168 -8.62 16.10 -10.63
C ARG A 168 -7.37 15.23 -10.77
N CYS A 169 -7.33 14.05 -10.15
CA CYS A 169 -6.54 12.98 -10.77
C CYS A 169 -7.15 12.71 -12.17
N PRO A 170 -6.36 12.24 -13.15
CA PRO A 170 -6.59 12.42 -14.58
C PRO A 170 -7.93 11.93 -15.12
N LYS A 171 -8.37 12.45 -16.28
CA LYS A 171 -9.54 11.97 -17.06
C LYS A 171 -9.16 10.83 -17.95
#